data_AF-A0A855KHW0-F1
#
_entry.id   AF-A0A855KHW0-F1
#
_cell.length_a   1.000
_cell.length_b   1.000
_cell.length_c   1.000
_cell.angle_alpha   90.00
_cell.angle_beta   90.00
_cell.angle_gamma   90.00
#
_symmetry.space_group_name_H-M   'P 1'
#
loop_
_entity.id
_entity.type
_entity.pdbx_description
1 polymer ?
#
loop_
_entity_poly.entity_id
_entity_poly.type
_entity_poly.pdbx_seq_one_letter_code
_entity_poly.pdbx_strand_id
1 'polypeptide(L)'
;MDKKEIKRQLVAMLDAGRSKTETFKAFSGGAVKDRVLAYWIGARPDPALREKHSRKVTLLIALTCVQALLGAVSGFYLGAMIGSGAVVFFTLFAVLVPLAFAWGFYKNVAQAYTIYVILTVSQISRMFKGYEEDPVMTVVGVVITLGMVFFVALVKNLLFPDLGFVGSKKVKGQYVFSN
;
A
#
# COMPACT_ATOMS: atom_id res chain seq x y z
N MET A 1 5.86 -28.12 -13.90
CA MET A 1 6.65 -26.87 -13.80
C MET A 1 6.47 -26.27 -12.43
N ASP A 2 7.56 -25.84 -11.80
CA ASP A 2 7.53 -25.20 -10.48
C ASP A 2 7.15 -23.71 -10.59
N LYS A 3 6.48 -23.15 -9.57
CA LYS A 3 6.00 -21.75 -9.58
C LYS A 3 7.13 -20.74 -9.75
N LYS A 4 8.32 -21.04 -9.23
CA LYS A 4 9.51 -20.20 -9.38
C LYS A 4 10.00 -20.14 -10.83
N GLU A 5 9.93 -21.25 -11.55
CA GLU A 5 10.40 -21.34 -12.93
C GLU A 5 9.47 -20.57 -13.88
N ILE A 6 8.15 -20.68 -13.65
CA ILE A 6 7.14 -19.88 -14.36
C ILE A 6 7.35 -18.38 -14.10
N LYS A 7 7.66 -17.99 -12.85
CA LYS A 7 7.99 -16.59 -12.53
C LYS A 7 9.21 -16.11 -13.30
N ARG A 8 10.26 -16.94 -13.37
CA ARG A 8 11.51 -16.60 -14.05
C ARG A 8 11.33 -16.41 -15.55
N GLN A 9 10.61 -17.33 -16.20
CA GLN A 9 10.31 -17.23 -17.63
C GLN A 9 9.38 -16.06 -17.95
N LEU A 10 8.39 -15.80 -17.09
CA LEU A 10 7.49 -14.66 -17.24
C LEU A 10 8.24 -13.32 -17.11
N VAL A 11 9.19 -13.22 -16.17
CA VAL A 11 10.07 -12.05 -16.05
C VAL A 11 10.97 -11.91 -17.28
N ALA A 12 11.56 -13.01 -17.76
CA ALA A 12 12.40 -12.99 -18.96
C ALA A 12 11.64 -12.56 -20.23
N MET A 13 10.38 -12.99 -20.39
CA MET A 13 9.54 -12.58 -21.53
C MET A 13 9.13 -11.11 -21.46
N LEU A 14 8.84 -10.60 -20.25
CA LEU A 14 8.57 -9.18 -20.04
C LEU A 14 9.84 -8.32 -20.22
N ASP A 15 11.00 -8.81 -19.82
CA ASP A 15 12.31 -8.14 -20.03
C ASP A 15 12.75 -8.14 -21.48
N ALA A 16 12.33 -9.14 -22.26
CA ALA A 16 12.51 -9.19 -23.71
C ALA A 16 11.58 -8.20 -24.47
N GLY A 17 10.81 -7.37 -23.76
CA GLY A 17 9.96 -6.34 -24.36
C GLY A 17 8.62 -6.83 -24.91
N ARG A 18 8.19 -8.06 -24.60
CA ARG A 18 6.84 -8.51 -24.97
C ARG A 18 5.77 -7.77 -24.18
N SER A 19 4.63 -7.54 -24.82
CA SER A 19 3.48 -6.90 -24.18
C SER A 19 2.97 -7.73 -22.99
N LYS A 20 2.57 -7.04 -21.92
CA LYS A 20 2.01 -7.64 -20.69
C LYS A 20 0.83 -8.57 -21.01
N THR A 21 0.03 -8.19 -22.00
CA THR A 21 -1.16 -8.91 -22.48
C THR A 21 -0.82 -10.21 -23.20
N GLU A 22 0.23 -10.23 -24.02
CA GLU A 22 0.69 -11.45 -24.71
C GLU A 22 1.34 -12.44 -23.74
N THR A 23 2.10 -11.93 -22.77
CA THR A 23 2.73 -12.78 -21.75
C THR A 23 1.67 -13.38 -20.82
N PHE A 24 0.60 -12.62 -20.52
CA PHE A 24 -0.56 -13.16 -19.80
C PHE A 24 -1.25 -14.28 -20.59
N LYS A 25 -1.52 -14.10 -21.89
CA LYS A 25 -2.12 -15.14 -22.74
C LYS A 25 -1.24 -16.40 -22.84
N ALA A 26 0.09 -16.25 -22.89
CA ALA A 26 1.02 -17.37 -23.03
C ALA A 26 1.05 -18.30 -21.80
N PHE A 27 0.75 -17.79 -20.61
CA PHE A 27 0.77 -18.56 -19.36
C PHE A 27 -0.62 -18.74 -18.72
N SER A 28 -1.67 -18.14 -19.29
CA SER A 28 -3.06 -18.31 -18.84
C SER A 28 -3.57 -19.72 -19.15
N GLY A 29 -4.30 -20.33 -18.22
CA GLY A 29 -4.76 -21.73 -18.33
C GLY A 29 -3.69 -22.79 -18.00
N GLY A 30 -2.48 -22.38 -17.59
CA GLY A 30 -1.41 -23.27 -17.17
C GLY A 30 -1.43 -23.63 -15.67
N ALA A 31 -0.28 -24.05 -15.14
CA ALA A 31 -0.14 -24.55 -13.75
C ALA A 31 -0.32 -23.49 -12.64
N VAL A 32 -0.52 -22.21 -12.98
CA VAL A 32 -0.67 -21.09 -12.04
C VAL A 32 -2.03 -20.43 -12.26
N LYS A 33 -2.79 -20.23 -11.18
CA LYS A 33 -4.07 -19.53 -11.22
C LYS A 33 -3.90 -18.16 -11.88
N ASP A 34 -4.72 -17.86 -12.87
CA ASP A 34 -4.71 -16.61 -13.64
C ASP A 34 -4.70 -15.34 -12.77
N ARG A 35 -5.29 -15.38 -11.56
CA ARG A 35 -5.24 -14.28 -10.59
C ARG A 35 -3.83 -13.96 -10.09
N VAL A 36 -3.03 -15.00 -9.83
CA VAL A 36 -1.64 -14.86 -9.36
C VAL A 36 -0.76 -14.37 -10.51
N LEU A 37 -1.02 -14.89 -11.72
CA LEU A 37 -0.31 -14.51 -12.92
C LEU A 37 -0.56 -13.04 -13.29
N ALA A 38 -1.82 -12.60 -13.27
CA ALA A 38 -2.18 -11.20 -13.49
C ALA A 38 -1.62 -10.27 -12.41
N TYR A 39 -1.56 -10.73 -11.15
CA TYR A 39 -0.90 -9.99 -10.09
C TYR A 39 0.61 -9.87 -10.33
N TRP A 40 1.30 -10.91 -10.79
CA TRP A 40 2.74 -10.82 -11.07
C TRP A 40 3.08 -9.90 -12.23
N ILE A 41 2.26 -9.89 -13.28
CA ILE A 41 2.44 -9.00 -14.43
C ILE A 41 2.06 -7.55 -14.07
N GLY A 42 0.92 -7.34 -13.40
CA GLY A 42 0.43 -6.01 -13.04
C GLY A 42 1.10 -5.36 -11.83
N ALA A 43 1.72 -6.16 -10.94
CA ALA A 43 2.48 -5.65 -9.80
C ALA A 43 3.92 -5.27 -10.17
N ARG A 44 4.34 -5.46 -11.42
CA ARG A 44 5.62 -4.94 -11.88
C ARG A 44 5.49 -3.42 -12.04
N PRO A 45 6.16 -2.63 -11.19
CA PRO A 45 6.10 -1.18 -11.30
C PRO A 45 6.74 -0.80 -12.64
N ASP A 46 5.98 -0.13 -13.49
CA ASP A 46 6.52 0.39 -14.74
C ASP A 46 7.58 1.44 -14.41
N PRO A 47 8.86 1.27 -14.82
CA PRO A 47 9.92 2.21 -14.48
C PRO A 47 9.62 3.64 -14.94
N ALA A 48 8.88 3.81 -16.04
CA ALA A 48 8.46 5.12 -16.54
C ALA A 48 7.43 5.82 -15.63
N LEU A 49 6.47 5.07 -15.07
CA LEU A 49 5.51 5.59 -14.08
C LEU A 49 6.19 5.86 -12.73
N ARG A 50 7.18 5.03 -12.36
CA ARG A 50 7.97 5.22 -11.14
C ARG A 50 8.76 6.53 -11.17
N GLU A 51 9.36 6.85 -12.31
CA GLU A 51 10.12 8.10 -12.48
C GLU A 51 9.20 9.33 -12.47
N LYS A 52 8.08 9.24 -13.20
CA LYS A 52 7.06 10.30 -13.28
C LYS A 52 6.36 10.61 -11.96
N HIS A 53 6.21 9.62 -11.07
CA HIS A 53 5.51 9.76 -9.79
C HIS A 53 6.41 9.62 -8.56
N SER A 54 7.74 9.55 -8.74
CA SER A 54 8.71 9.43 -7.64
C SER A 54 8.53 10.52 -6.57
N ARG A 55 8.31 11.78 -6.97
CA ARG A 55 8.06 12.89 -6.04
C ARG A 55 6.83 12.66 -5.16
N LYS A 56 5.76 12.07 -5.69
CA LYS A 56 4.54 11.77 -4.92
C LYS A 56 4.78 10.65 -3.91
N VAL A 57 5.55 9.64 -4.29
CA VAL A 57 5.96 8.54 -3.39
C VAL A 57 6.89 9.05 -2.30
N THR A 58 7.87 9.89 -2.64
CA THR A 58 8.76 10.52 -1.66
C THR A 58 7.97 11.39 -0.68
N LEU A 59 7.00 12.18 -1.17
CA LEU A 59 6.11 12.96 -0.32
C LEU A 59 5.29 12.06 0.60
N LEU A 60 4.75 10.95 0.08
CA LEU A 60 4.00 9.99 0.88
C LEU A 60 4.85 9.35 1.98
N ILE A 61 6.09 8.97 1.67
CA ILE A 61 7.05 8.44 2.64
C ILE A 61 7.35 9.48 3.70
N ALA A 62 7.63 10.72 3.32
CA ALA A 62 7.90 11.82 4.25
C ALA A 62 6.71 12.05 5.19
N LEU A 63 5.48 12.12 4.65
CA LEU A 63 4.26 12.25 5.46
C LEU A 63 4.07 11.07 6.42
N THR A 64 4.35 9.84 5.96
CA THR A 64 4.26 8.64 6.79
C THR A 64 5.29 8.67 7.92
N CYS A 65 6.51 9.16 7.67
CA CYS A 65 7.53 9.35 8.69
C CYS A 65 7.13 10.43 9.72
N VAL A 66 6.55 11.54 9.26
CA VAL A 66 6.02 12.58 10.18
C VAL A 66 4.90 12.02 11.05
N GLN A 67 3.97 11.24 10.47
CA GLN A 67 2.95 10.53 11.25
C GLN A 67 3.55 9.53 12.24
N ALA A 68 4.64 8.84 11.87
CA ALA A 68 5.32 7.92 12.77
C ALA A 68 5.90 8.65 13.99
N LEU A 69 6.47 9.85 13.79
CA LEU A 69 6.98 10.69 14.89
C LEU A 69 5.85 11.15 15.81
N LEU A 70 4.75 11.65 15.24
CA LEU A 70 3.57 12.04 16.04
C LEU A 70 2.99 10.82 16.78
N GLY A 71 2.88 9.68 16.09
CA GLY A 71 2.45 8.42 16.67
C GLY A 71 3.36 7.92 17.79
N ALA A 72 4.67 8.14 17.70
CA ALA A 72 5.63 7.82 18.76
C ALA A 72 5.34 8.63 20.03
N VAL A 73 5.10 9.94 19.90
CA VAL A 73 4.75 10.82 21.02
C VAL A 73 3.43 10.37 21.66
N SER A 74 2.40 10.11 20.84
CA SER A 74 1.12 9.61 21.34
C SER A 74 1.24 8.23 21.99
N GLY A 75 2.03 7.32 21.40
CA GLY A 75 2.29 5.97 21.92
C GLY A 75 3.06 5.99 23.24
N PHE A 76 4.01 6.92 23.38
CA PHE A 76 4.72 7.16 24.63
C PHE A 76 3.76 7.61 25.73
N TYR A 77 2.92 8.60 25.45
CA TYR A 77 1.93 9.13 26.39
C TYR A 77 0.92 8.05 26.82
N LEU A 78 0.35 7.33 25.87
CA LEU A 78 -0.58 6.21 26.14
C LEU A 78 0.08 5.10 26.96
N GLY A 79 1.32 4.74 26.62
CA GLY A 79 2.05 3.75 27.38
C GLY A 79 2.40 4.22 28.80
N ALA A 80 2.70 5.50 28.98
CA ALA A 80 3.07 6.08 30.28
C ALA A 80 1.90 6.04 31.28
N MET A 81 0.67 6.15 30.78
CA MET A 81 -0.54 5.98 31.59
C MET A 81 -0.76 4.55 32.10
N ILE A 82 -0.19 3.55 31.43
CA ILE A 82 -0.39 2.13 31.74
C ILE A 82 0.80 1.57 32.55
N GLY A 83 2.03 1.94 32.19
CA GLY A 83 3.25 1.52 32.88
C GLY A 83 4.48 1.43 31.97
N SER A 84 5.66 1.30 32.56
CA SER A 84 6.95 1.36 31.86
C SER A 84 7.11 0.32 30.74
N GLY A 85 6.60 -0.90 30.92
CA GLY A 85 6.59 -1.93 29.88
C GLY A 85 5.68 -1.58 28.68
N ALA A 86 4.55 -0.93 28.95
CA ALA A 86 3.61 -0.49 27.91
C ALA A 86 4.16 0.69 27.11
N VAL A 87 4.89 1.62 27.74
CA VAL A 87 5.61 2.71 27.04
C VAL A 87 6.47 2.16 25.91
N VAL A 88 7.33 1.18 26.22
CA VAL A 88 8.24 0.61 25.23
C VAL A 88 7.44 -0.04 24.11
N PHE A 89 6.45 -0.87 24.45
CA PHE A 89 5.65 -1.57 23.45
C PHE A 89 4.89 -0.62 22.52
N PHE A 90 4.10 0.32 23.05
CA PHE A 90 3.28 1.22 22.25
C PHE A 90 4.12 2.20 21.43
N THR A 91 5.20 2.74 21.99
CA THR A 91 6.11 3.64 21.26
C THR A 91 6.80 2.91 20.11
N LEU A 92 7.34 1.72 20.37
CA LEU A 92 8.03 0.93 19.34
C LEU A 92 7.05 0.51 18.23
N PHE A 93 5.85 0.07 18.61
CA PHE A 93 4.80 -0.31 17.66
C PHE A 93 4.35 0.87 16.80
N ALA A 94 4.14 2.04 17.40
CA ALA A 94 3.73 3.26 16.70
C ALA A 94 4.78 3.79 15.73
N VAL A 95 6.06 3.45 15.91
CA VAL A 95 7.16 3.80 15.00
C VAL A 95 7.38 2.74 13.92
N LEU A 96 7.47 1.46 14.32
CA LEU A 96 7.82 0.37 13.43
C LEU A 96 6.74 0.10 12.37
N VAL A 97 5.46 0.20 12.74
CA VAL A 97 4.37 -0.07 11.81
C VAL A 97 4.34 0.95 10.65
N PRO A 98 4.34 2.28 10.89
CA PRO A 98 4.46 3.26 9.82
C PRO A 98 5.76 3.13 9.00
N LEU A 99 6.89 2.80 9.63
CA LEU A 99 8.14 2.56 8.90
C LEU A 99 8.05 1.36 7.95
N ALA A 100 7.39 0.28 8.36
CA ALA A 100 7.13 -0.87 7.49
C ALA A 100 6.26 -0.46 6.28
N PHE A 101 5.27 0.41 6.47
CA PHE A 101 4.49 0.98 5.37
C PHE A 101 5.31 1.90 4.48
N ALA A 102 6.13 2.78 5.05
CA ALA A 102 7.04 3.65 4.30
C ALA A 102 7.99 2.83 3.43
N TRP A 103 8.54 1.73 3.95
CA TRP A 103 9.33 0.79 3.18
C TRP A 103 8.51 0.07 2.10
N GLY A 104 7.27 -0.31 2.40
CA GLY A 104 6.33 -0.86 1.43
C GLY A 104 6.00 0.11 0.29
N PHE A 105 5.86 1.41 0.58
CA PHE A 105 5.68 2.47 -0.41
C PHE A 105 6.94 2.68 -1.24
N TYR A 106 8.12 2.68 -0.59
CA TYR A 106 9.42 2.77 -1.27
C TYR A 106 9.65 1.60 -2.24
N LYS A 107 9.33 0.39 -1.82
CA LYS A 107 9.37 -0.82 -2.66
C LYS A 107 8.23 -0.89 -3.68
N ASN A 108 7.32 0.10 -3.69
CA ASN A 108 6.14 0.15 -4.55
C ASN A 108 5.32 -1.15 -4.48
N VAL A 109 5.07 -1.66 -3.28
CA VAL A 109 4.27 -2.88 -3.10
C VAL A 109 2.80 -2.51 -3.05
N ALA A 110 2.02 -2.84 -4.09
CA ALA A 110 0.58 -2.50 -4.16
C ALA A 110 -0.25 -2.98 -2.95
N GLN A 111 0.17 -4.08 -2.32
CA GLN A 111 -0.43 -4.57 -1.07
C GLN A 111 -0.21 -3.63 0.11
N ALA A 112 0.96 -2.98 0.21
CA ALA A 112 1.23 -2.03 1.30
C ALA A 112 0.24 -0.86 1.29
N TYR A 113 -0.03 -0.29 0.11
CA TYR A 113 -1.06 0.75 -0.07
C TYR A 113 -2.45 0.28 0.34
N THR A 114 -2.83 -0.94 -0.06
CA THR A 114 -4.16 -1.48 0.22
C THR A 114 -4.33 -1.78 1.71
N ILE A 115 -3.34 -2.42 2.33
CA ILE A 115 -3.36 -2.76 3.75
C ILE A 115 -3.36 -1.48 4.59
N TYR A 116 -2.57 -0.46 4.21
CA TYR A 116 -2.57 0.83 4.90
C TYR A 116 -3.97 1.43 4.91
N VAL A 117 -4.63 1.54 3.76
CA VAL A 117 -6.01 2.09 3.68
C VAL A 117 -6.97 1.28 4.57
N ILE A 118 -6.97 -0.05 4.47
CA ILE A 118 -7.90 -0.90 5.24
C ILE A 118 -7.66 -0.71 6.74
N LEU A 119 -6.40 -0.77 7.18
CA LEU A 119 -6.06 -0.61 8.59
C LEU A 119 -6.40 0.78 9.12
N THR A 120 -6.08 1.84 8.36
CA THR A 120 -6.35 3.20 8.78
C THR A 120 -7.86 3.46 8.85
N VAL A 121 -8.63 3.04 7.84
CA VAL A 121 -10.10 3.17 7.85
C VAL A 121 -10.72 2.40 9.02
N SER A 122 -10.22 1.19 9.32
CA SER A 122 -10.70 0.40 10.46
C SER A 122 -10.45 1.08 11.81
N GLN A 123 -9.49 2.01 11.89
CA GLN A 123 -9.15 2.74 13.09
C GLN A 123 -9.89 4.07 13.23
N ILE A 124 -10.46 4.62 12.15
CA ILE A 124 -11.18 5.91 12.16
C ILE A 124 -12.33 5.90 13.18
N SER A 125 -13.06 4.79 13.31
CA SER A 125 -14.15 4.68 14.28
C SER A 125 -13.71 4.92 15.73
N ARG A 126 -12.46 4.58 16.06
CA ARG A 126 -11.90 4.80 17.40
C ARG A 126 -11.49 6.25 17.63
N MET A 127 -11.19 7.01 16.57
CA MET A 127 -10.84 8.43 16.70
C MET A 127 -12.01 9.27 17.23
N PHE A 128 -13.25 8.87 16.93
CA PHE A 128 -14.45 9.54 17.44
C PHE A 128 -14.65 9.42 18.96
N LYS A 129 -13.90 8.55 19.66
CA LYS A 129 -14.00 8.47 21.13
C LYS A 129 -13.56 9.75 21.84
N GLY A 130 -12.66 10.55 21.24
CA GLY A 130 -12.23 11.84 21.77
C GLY A 130 -13.17 13.01 21.45
N TYR A 131 -14.27 12.75 20.73
CA TYR A 131 -15.15 13.81 20.25
C TYR A 131 -15.84 14.57 21.39
N GLU A 132 -16.16 13.90 22.49
CA GLU A 132 -16.78 14.52 23.67
C GLU A 132 -15.82 15.43 24.44
N GLU A 133 -14.51 15.13 24.42
CA GLU A 133 -13.48 15.91 25.12
C GLU A 133 -13.00 17.10 24.29
N ASP A 134 -12.69 16.89 23.01
CA ASP A 134 -12.28 17.94 22.08
C ASP A 134 -12.83 17.68 20.67
N PRO A 135 -14.04 18.18 20.35
CA PRO A 135 -14.70 17.92 19.08
C PRO A 135 -13.97 18.56 17.91
N VAL A 136 -13.34 19.73 18.09
CA VAL A 136 -12.66 20.44 17.01
C VAL A 136 -11.40 19.68 16.62
N MET A 137 -10.54 19.34 17.59
CA MET A 137 -9.30 18.61 17.30
C MET A 137 -9.58 17.19 16.81
N THR A 138 -10.64 16.54 17.30
CA THR A 138 -11.06 15.22 16.81
C THR A 138 -11.46 15.28 15.34
N VAL A 139 -12.28 16.26 14.93
CA VAL A 139 -12.70 16.41 13.52
C VAL A 139 -11.49 16.71 12.64
N VAL A 140 -10.59 17.61 13.06
CA VAL A 140 -9.36 17.91 12.32
C VAL A 140 -8.51 16.64 12.12
N GLY A 141 -8.33 15.84 13.18
CA GLY A 141 -7.59 14.58 13.10
C GLY A 141 -8.23 13.57 12.13
N VAL A 142 -9.56 13.46 12.14
CA VAL A 142 -10.30 12.59 11.22
C VAL A 142 -10.17 13.07 9.77
N VAL A 143 -10.30 14.38 9.52
CA VAL A 143 -10.17 14.96 8.17
C VAL A 143 -8.75 14.74 7.62
N ILE A 144 -7.72 14.98 8.43
CA ILE A 144 -6.32 14.71 8.04
C ILE A 144 -6.13 13.22 7.71
N THR A 145 -6.68 12.33 8.54
CA THR A 145 -6.59 10.89 8.34
C THR A 145 -7.27 10.44 7.05
N LEU A 146 -8.49 10.94 6.78
CA LEU A 146 -9.20 10.68 5.53
C LEU A 146 -8.44 11.23 4.31
N GLY A 147 -7.87 12.44 4.43
CA GLY A 147 -7.01 13.03 3.41
C GLY A 147 -5.80 12.14 3.09
N MET A 148 -5.16 11.57 4.11
CA MET A 148 -4.03 10.65 3.94
C MET A 148 -4.46 9.33 3.28
N VAL A 149 -5.58 8.74 3.71
CA VAL A 149 -6.15 7.53 3.10
C VAL A 149 -6.46 7.76 1.61
N PHE A 150 -7.08 8.89 1.30
CA PHE A 150 -7.39 9.27 -0.08
C PHE A 150 -6.12 9.50 -0.90
N PHE A 151 -5.11 10.17 -0.34
CA PHE A 151 -3.83 10.38 -1.01
C PHE A 151 -3.10 9.06 -1.31
N VAL A 152 -3.06 8.13 -0.35
CA VAL A 152 -2.51 6.77 -0.55
C VAL A 152 -3.26 6.02 -1.64
N ALA A 153 -4.60 6.09 -1.63
CA ALA A 153 -5.46 5.49 -2.65
C ALA A 153 -5.21 6.07 -4.05
N LEU A 154 -5.07 7.40 -4.14
CA LEU A 154 -4.76 8.09 -5.39
C LEU A 154 -3.37 7.70 -5.92
N VAL A 155 -2.35 7.73 -5.06
CA VAL A 155 -0.98 7.35 -5.41
C VAL A 155 -0.93 5.90 -5.90
N LYS A 156 -1.68 5.00 -5.24
CA LYS A 156 -1.84 3.62 -5.71
C LYS A 156 -2.47 3.55 -7.10
N ASN A 157 -3.59 4.24 -7.35
CA ASN A 157 -4.26 4.23 -8.64
C ASN A 157 -3.37 4.83 -9.76
N LEU A 158 -2.51 5.80 -9.43
CA LEU A 158 -1.53 6.39 -10.35
C LEU A 158 -0.37 5.43 -10.66
N LEU A 159 0.15 4.71 -9.66
CA LEU A 159 1.28 3.78 -9.82
C LEU A 159 0.87 2.43 -10.40
N PHE A 160 -0.38 2.00 -10.14
CA PHE A 160 -0.91 0.70 -10.54
C PHE A 160 -2.30 0.85 -11.18
N PRO A 161 -2.41 1.51 -12.35
CA PRO A 161 -3.71 1.68 -13.02
C PRO A 161 -4.35 0.34 -13.44
N ASP A 162 -3.53 -0.71 -13.57
CA ASP A 162 -3.89 -2.08 -13.96
C ASP A 162 -4.29 -2.97 -12.78
N LEU A 163 -4.10 -2.50 -11.53
CA LEU A 163 -4.56 -3.19 -10.33
C LEU A 163 -5.79 -2.49 -9.78
N GLY A 164 -6.80 -3.27 -9.39
CA GLY A 164 -7.97 -2.74 -8.69
C GLY A 164 -7.62 -2.32 -7.26
N PHE A 165 -8.60 -1.74 -6.55
CA PHE A 165 -8.42 -1.33 -5.15
C PHE A 165 -8.08 -2.51 -4.23
N VAL A 166 -8.49 -3.73 -4.58
CA VAL A 166 -8.03 -4.98 -3.96
C VAL A 166 -7.80 -6.01 -5.07
N GLY A 167 -6.54 -6.34 -5.37
CA GLY A 167 -6.18 -7.33 -6.39
C GLY A 167 -6.09 -6.81 -7.82
N SER A 168 -6.01 -7.71 -8.80
CA SER A 168 -5.88 -7.38 -10.23
C SER A 168 -7.19 -6.88 -10.82
N LYS A 169 -7.14 -5.78 -11.58
CA LYS A 169 -8.31 -5.17 -12.21
C LYS A 169 -8.82 -6.11 -13.31
N LYS A 170 -10.10 -6.49 -13.23
CA LYS A 170 -10.80 -7.22 -14.29
C LYS A 170 -11.77 -6.25 -14.95
N VAL A 171 -11.65 -6.06 -16.26
CA VAL A 171 -12.65 -5.34 -17.05
C VAL A 171 -13.31 -6.37 -17.95
N LYS A 172 -14.64 -6.53 -17.83
CA LYS A 172 -15.43 -7.53 -18.59
C LYS A 172 -14.89 -8.97 -18.49
N GLY A 173 -14.44 -9.39 -17.31
CA GLY A 173 -13.94 -10.77 -17.08
C GLY A 173 -12.52 -11.04 -17.58
N GLN A 174 -11.88 -10.11 -18.28
CA GLN A 174 -10.50 -10.21 -18.74
C GLN A 174 -9.59 -9.25 -17.94
N TYR A 175 -8.36 -9.68 -17.68
CA TYR A 175 -7.34 -8.81 -17.09
C TYR A 175 -6.82 -7.88 -18.17
N VAL A 176 -7.04 -6.58 -18.00
CA VAL A 176 -6.61 -5.56 -18.95
C VAL A 176 -5.35 -4.91 -18.38
N PHE A 177 -4.27 -4.98 -19.15
CA PHE A 177 -3.01 -4.32 -18.85
C PHE A 177 -2.88 -3.12 -19.79
N SER A 178 -2.61 -1.95 -19.25
CA SER A 178 -2.30 -0.76 -20.04
C SER A 178 -0.91 -0.95 -20.64
N ASN A 179 -0.84 -0.87 -21.97
CA ASN A 179 0.40 -0.96 -22.73
C ASN A 179 1.16 0.36 -22.65
#